data_AF-A0AAX4HM77-F1
#
_entry.id   AF-A0AAX4HM77-F1
#
_cell.length_a   1.000
_cell.length_b   1.000
_cell.length_c   1.000
_cell.angle_alpha   90.00
_cell.angle_beta   90.00
_cell.angle_gamma   90.00
#
_symmetry.space_group_name_H-M   'P 1'
#
loop_
_entity.id
_entity.type
_entity.pdbx_description
1 polymer ?
#
loop_
_entity_poly.entity_id
_entity_poly.type
_entity_poly.pdbx_seq_one_letter_code
_entity_poly.pdbx_strand_id
1 'polypeptide(L)'
;MSSALKLENPELEKDLNELPPQKFLYNRGGPWPQPSANHPIGEVPAVLHLPFSETFRWWMKVGSRYLWDLAFYTPRALCRSLWYGGLKPLSNEEFKNLFFHTCYAKYLKDELSFNVRKIFSGYIDRSKTYYVVDFSAMDLLTPIEGLHCEKSITLFEVDGKNAKPVAINLRNYVVDPNDGDLWALAKFICIQGASVHINVVEHPKLHFPMDAINAITKTSVPTDHLLFQFLIPHFDITLKLDYQVLNNPTSLLENKWWMIYGPFPATSESLRDLLVVGYKGIKGNPSYQPYTYPLSGPKKCLSDFGNFHDAYYPAYYELAKNVLKEIPRGDEVVTQWANYINSFMPSFPDGVEIWERDNFVKAVAVLIWDLTLGHATDHRTYSEIPVYHNPMRLRIGSPEFKNPDFKFNHKKALTIIDQTKWIMANRLFYETWNVSDLMKVDYGFKQPHLNQHVSDFKKRMKEIESKLTIKNYMPVDEIPTSIQY
;
A
#
# COMPACT_ATOMS: atom_id res chain seq x y z
N MET A 1 -6.65 -40.27 -35.38
CA MET A 1 -5.31 -39.80 -35.80
C MET A 1 -5.49 -38.82 -36.94
N SER A 2 -5.50 -37.52 -36.63
CA SER A 2 -5.51 -36.44 -37.62
C SER A 2 -4.84 -35.22 -37.01
N SER A 3 -4.16 -34.49 -37.86
CA SER A 3 -2.99 -33.64 -37.64
C SER A 3 -3.14 -32.57 -36.55
N ALA A 4 -2.29 -32.64 -35.53
CA ALA A 4 -1.87 -31.47 -34.78
C ALA A 4 -0.91 -30.66 -35.68
N LEU A 5 -1.34 -29.47 -36.09
CA LEU A 5 -0.47 -28.44 -36.64
C LEU A 5 0.55 -28.07 -35.56
N LYS A 6 1.77 -28.62 -35.67
CA LYS A 6 2.94 -28.04 -35.03
C LYS A 6 3.17 -26.67 -35.66
N LEU A 7 2.96 -25.61 -34.90
CA LEU A 7 3.52 -24.30 -35.20
C LEU A 7 5.03 -24.41 -34.96
N GLU A 8 5.77 -24.79 -36.00
CA GLU A 8 7.22 -24.64 -36.03
C GLU A 8 7.52 -23.14 -36.13
N ASN A 9 7.81 -22.52 -34.99
CA ASN A 9 8.42 -21.20 -34.95
C ASN A 9 9.91 -21.36 -34.58
N PRO A 10 10.82 -21.47 -35.57
CA PRO A 10 12.24 -21.79 -35.34
C PRO A 10 13.05 -20.67 -34.64
N GLU A 11 12.41 -19.57 -34.21
CA GLU A 11 13.06 -18.52 -33.42
C GLU A 11 13.05 -18.78 -31.90
N LEU A 12 12.40 -19.84 -31.42
CA LEU A 12 12.22 -20.14 -29.98
C LEU A 12 13.34 -20.98 -29.32
N GLU A 13 14.42 -21.30 -30.04
CA GLU A 13 15.57 -22.06 -29.52
C GLU A 13 16.90 -21.30 -29.59
N LYS A 14 16.88 -19.96 -29.59
CA LYS A 14 18.11 -19.22 -29.28
C LYS A 14 18.21 -19.10 -27.77
N ASP A 15 19.30 -19.60 -27.20
CA ASP A 15 19.67 -19.38 -25.80
C ASP A 15 19.44 -17.90 -25.48
N LEU A 16 18.75 -17.61 -24.37
CA LEU A 16 18.47 -16.24 -23.92
C LEU A 16 19.73 -15.34 -23.98
N ASN A 17 20.91 -15.92 -23.74
CA ASN A 17 22.20 -15.24 -23.79
C ASN A 17 22.59 -14.77 -25.20
N GLU A 18 22.15 -15.47 -26.24
CA GLU A 18 22.44 -15.18 -27.65
C GLU A 18 21.53 -14.09 -28.25
N LEU A 19 20.45 -13.71 -27.57
CA LEU A 19 19.60 -12.60 -28.04
C LEU A 19 20.39 -11.28 -28.06
N PRO A 20 20.28 -10.48 -29.15
CA PRO A 20 20.98 -9.21 -29.22
C PRO A 20 20.40 -8.21 -28.21
N PRO A 21 21.22 -7.30 -27.63
CA PRO A 21 20.77 -6.36 -26.61
C PRO A 21 19.51 -5.56 -26.98
N GLN A 22 19.34 -5.22 -28.26
CA GLN A 22 18.23 -4.41 -28.78
C GLN A 22 16.85 -5.06 -28.63
N LYS A 23 16.79 -6.36 -28.30
CA LYS A 23 15.54 -7.04 -27.96
C LYS A 23 14.98 -6.64 -26.59
N PHE A 24 15.80 -6.04 -25.73
CA PHE A 24 15.44 -5.63 -24.37
C PHE A 24 15.21 -4.11 -24.31
N LEU A 25 14.30 -3.64 -23.46
CA LEU A 25 13.83 -2.25 -23.43
C LEU A 25 14.96 -1.22 -23.33
N TYR A 26 16.01 -1.57 -22.58
CA TYR A 26 17.17 -0.70 -22.31
C TYR A 26 18.50 -1.33 -22.76
N ASN A 27 18.48 -2.15 -23.80
CA ASN A 27 19.69 -2.81 -24.33
C ASN A 27 20.47 -3.62 -23.28
N ARG A 28 19.77 -4.31 -22.36
CA ARG A 28 20.32 -5.01 -21.18
C ARG A 28 21.04 -4.11 -20.15
N GLY A 29 21.00 -2.79 -20.30
CA GLY A 29 21.71 -1.84 -19.44
C GLY A 29 21.11 -1.60 -18.05
N GLY A 30 19.98 -2.23 -17.71
CA GLY A 30 19.24 -1.94 -16.47
C GLY A 30 17.95 -1.16 -16.74
N PRO A 31 17.13 -0.91 -15.71
CA PRO A 31 17.48 -0.87 -14.30
C PRO A 31 17.57 -2.24 -13.61
N TRP A 32 18.40 -2.36 -12.57
CA TRP A 32 18.46 -3.53 -11.69
C TRP A 32 18.19 -3.13 -10.24
N PRO A 33 17.51 -3.98 -9.45
CA PRO A 33 17.45 -3.79 -8.00
C PRO A 33 18.84 -3.94 -7.35
N GLN A 34 19.00 -3.24 -6.23
CA GLN A 34 20.19 -3.24 -5.39
C GLN A 34 19.78 -3.09 -3.92
N PRO A 35 20.64 -3.41 -2.93
CA PRO A 35 20.30 -3.18 -1.54
C PRO A 35 19.88 -1.72 -1.28
N SER A 36 18.87 -1.51 -0.42
CA SER A 36 18.46 -0.16 -0.02
C SER A 36 19.64 0.60 0.57
N ALA A 37 19.84 1.86 0.15
CA ALA A 37 20.94 2.68 0.65
C ALA A 37 20.80 3.04 2.14
N ASN A 38 19.56 3.13 2.64
CA ASN A 38 19.28 3.53 4.02
C ASN A 38 19.35 2.32 4.98
N HIS A 39 18.75 1.20 4.59
CA HIS A 39 18.75 -0.03 5.39
C HIS A 39 18.98 -1.27 4.50
N PRO A 40 20.23 -1.57 4.09
CA PRO A 40 20.54 -2.65 3.15
C PRO A 40 20.06 -4.04 3.59
N ILE A 41 19.93 -4.26 4.91
CA ILE A 41 19.51 -5.54 5.50
C ILE A 41 18.04 -5.48 5.95
N GLY A 42 17.48 -4.29 6.14
CA GLY A 42 16.17 -4.07 6.79
C GLY A 42 15.01 -3.84 5.82
N GLU A 43 15.25 -3.09 4.75
CA GLU A 43 14.27 -2.74 3.72
C GLU A 43 14.35 -3.69 2.52
N VAL A 44 13.35 -3.58 1.64
CA VAL A 44 13.38 -4.26 0.33
C VAL A 44 14.41 -3.62 -0.61
N PRO A 45 14.85 -4.36 -1.65
CA PRO A 45 15.75 -3.82 -2.66
C PRO A 45 15.21 -2.54 -3.29
N ALA A 46 16.09 -1.57 -3.48
CA ALA A 46 15.79 -0.31 -4.14
C ALA A 46 16.28 -0.33 -5.59
N VAL A 47 15.77 0.59 -6.42
CA VAL A 47 16.23 0.80 -7.80
C VAL A 47 16.76 2.23 -7.93
N LEU A 48 18.08 2.41 -7.80
CA LEU A 48 18.69 3.74 -7.68
C LEU A 48 19.10 4.35 -9.04
N HIS A 49 19.43 3.51 -10.01
CA HIS A 49 19.94 3.94 -11.32
C HIS A 49 18.86 3.80 -12.39
N LEU A 50 18.01 4.83 -12.49
CA LEU A 50 16.91 4.86 -13.46
C LEU A 50 17.35 5.43 -14.80
N PRO A 51 16.95 4.81 -15.93
CA PRO A 51 17.12 5.40 -17.25
C PRO A 51 16.50 6.81 -17.35
N PHE A 52 17.11 7.68 -18.17
CA PHE A 52 16.62 9.05 -18.36
C PHE A 52 15.16 9.09 -18.85
N SER A 53 14.75 8.14 -19.69
CA SER A 53 13.38 8.01 -20.20
C SER A 53 12.34 7.88 -19.09
N GLU A 54 12.60 7.08 -18.06
CA GLU A 54 11.73 6.91 -16.88
C GLU A 54 11.59 8.24 -16.13
N THR A 55 12.73 8.93 -15.90
CA THR A 55 12.75 10.23 -15.22
C THR A 55 12.00 11.31 -16.00
N PHE A 56 12.24 11.39 -17.31
CA PHE A 56 11.58 12.36 -18.18
C PHE A 56 10.06 12.12 -18.23
N ARG A 57 9.64 10.85 -18.40
CA ARG A 57 8.23 10.48 -18.45
C ARG A 57 7.50 10.83 -17.16
N TRP A 58 8.10 10.54 -15.99
CA TRP A 58 7.55 10.93 -14.69
C TRP A 58 7.38 12.44 -14.55
N TRP A 59 8.38 13.24 -14.96
CA TRP A 59 8.28 14.71 -14.88
C TRP A 59 7.13 15.26 -15.72
N MET A 60 6.97 14.73 -16.94
CA MET A 60 5.91 15.14 -17.86
C MET A 60 4.51 14.80 -17.35
N LYS A 61 4.34 13.67 -16.63
CA LYS A 61 3.03 13.16 -16.23
C LYS A 61 2.65 13.46 -14.78
N VAL A 62 3.63 13.50 -13.89
CA VAL A 62 3.43 13.55 -12.43
C VAL A 62 4.20 14.73 -11.84
N GLY A 63 5.51 14.83 -12.05
CA GLY A 63 6.35 15.81 -11.37
C GLY A 63 5.94 17.27 -11.58
N SER A 64 5.53 17.63 -12.80
CA SER A 64 5.04 18.99 -13.10
C SER A 64 3.81 19.35 -12.27
N ARG A 65 2.85 18.42 -12.11
CA ARG A 65 1.66 18.62 -11.26
C ARG A 65 2.05 18.96 -9.83
N TYR A 66 3.04 18.26 -9.25
CA TYR A 66 3.45 18.50 -7.86
C TYR A 66 3.96 19.92 -7.66
N LEU A 67 4.76 20.43 -8.61
CA LEU A 67 5.24 21.81 -8.58
C LEU A 67 4.09 22.83 -8.71
N TRP A 68 3.13 22.55 -9.60
CA TRP A 68 1.93 23.38 -9.76
C TRP A 68 1.08 23.41 -8.48
N ASP A 69 0.74 22.25 -7.91
CA ASP A 69 -0.03 22.17 -6.67
C ASP A 69 0.73 22.82 -5.50
N LEU A 70 2.06 22.63 -5.39
CA LEU A 70 2.86 23.28 -4.36
C LEU A 70 2.80 24.82 -4.47
N ALA A 71 2.92 25.37 -5.68
CA ALA A 71 2.90 26.81 -5.91
C ALA A 71 1.51 27.43 -5.68
N PHE A 72 0.45 26.79 -6.18
CA PHE A 72 -0.87 27.43 -6.28
C PHE A 72 -1.91 26.89 -5.29
N TYR A 73 -1.74 25.68 -4.75
CA TYR A 73 -2.66 25.10 -3.78
C TYR A 73 -2.28 25.40 -2.33
N THR A 74 -1.02 25.70 -2.02
CA THR A 74 -0.57 26.04 -0.66
C THR A 74 -1.37 27.18 -0.02
N PRO A 75 -1.66 28.31 -0.69
CA PRO A 75 -2.50 29.36 -0.11
C PRO A 75 -3.92 28.86 0.21
N ARG A 76 -4.50 28.02 -0.66
CA ARG A 76 -5.82 27.43 -0.45
C ARG A 76 -5.83 26.47 0.73
N ALA A 77 -4.77 25.66 0.90
CA ALA A 77 -4.63 24.77 2.04
C ALA A 77 -4.52 25.54 3.37
N LEU A 78 -3.80 26.67 3.37
CA LEU A 78 -3.71 27.55 4.53
C LEU A 78 -5.07 28.16 4.89
N CYS A 79 -5.81 28.71 3.91
CA CYS A 79 -7.15 29.24 4.14
C CYS A 79 -8.12 28.17 4.68
N ARG A 80 -8.07 26.95 4.14
CA ARG A 80 -8.87 25.83 4.65
C ARG A 80 -8.54 25.48 6.11
N SER A 81 -7.24 25.48 6.44
CA SER A 81 -6.78 25.20 7.81
C SER A 81 -7.25 26.25 8.82
N LEU A 82 -7.34 27.52 8.41
CA LEU A 82 -7.91 28.58 9.23
C LEU A 82 -9.39 28.36 9.52
N TRP A 83 -10.16 27.84 8.56
CA TRP A 83 -11.60 27.60 8.72
C TRP A 83 -11.94 26.31 9.46
N TYR A 84 -11.12 25.27 9.40
CA TYR A 84 -11.41 24.00 10.09
C TYR A 84 -11.36 24.09 11.60
N GLY A 85 -10.48 24.94 12.16
CA GLY A 85 -10.46 25.22 13.59
C GLY A 85 -9.95 24.07 14.47
N GLY A 86 -9.18 23.13 13.92
CA GLY A 86 -8.56 22.02 14.66
C GLY A 86 -9.31 20.70 14.50
N LEU A 87 -9.16 19.82 15.50
CA LEU A 87 -9.89 18.55 15.54
C LEU A 87 -11.37 18.77 15.81
N LYS A 88 -12.21 17.85 15.32
CA LYS A 88 -13.63 17.79 15.68
C LYS A 88 -13.90 16.57 16.55
N PRO A 89 -14.93 16.59 17.43
CA PRO A 89 -15.29 15.41 18.20
C PRO A 89 -15.52 14.20 17.30
N LEU A 90 -14.86 13.09 17.59
CA LEU A 90 -14.99 11.83 16.86
C LEU A 90 -15.86 10.88 17.66
N SER A 91 -17.03 10.47 17.15
CA SER A 91 -17.89 9.49 17.83
C SER A 91 -17.28 8.08 17.82
N ASN A 92 -17.80 7.17 18.65
CA ASN A 92 -17.34 5.77 18.64
C ASN A 92 -17.69 5.06 17.32
N GLU A 93 -18.82 5.43 16.72
CA GLU A 93 -19.27 4.89 15.45
C GLU A 93 -18.37 5.36 14.30
N GLU A 94 -18.04 6.65 14.24
CA GLU A 94 -17.08 7.17 13.25
C GLU A 94 -15.70 6.56 13.44
N PHE A 95 -15.20 6.49 14.68
CA PHE A 95 -13.90 5.86 14.99
C PHE A 95 -13.85 4.40 14.53
N LYS A 96 -14.90 3.62 14.81
CA LYS A 96 -15.03 2.25 14.32
C LYS A 96 -15.07 2.22 12.79
N ASN A 97 -15.85 3.09 12.15
CA ASN A 97 -15.97 3.12 10.69
C ASN A 97 -14.64 3.38 9.99
N LEU A 98 -13.73 4.13 10.61
CA LEU A 98 -12.36 4.29 10.08
C LEU A 98 -11.64 2.94 9.97
N PHE A 99 -11.73 2.07 10.98
CA PHE A 99 -11.07 0.75 10.93
C PHE A 99 -11.80 -0.30 10.11
N PHE A 100 -13.11 -0.20 9.91
CA PHE A 100 -13.88 -1.23 9.19
C PHE A 100 -14.19 -0.86 7.73
N HIS A 101 -14.08 0.42 7.35
CA HIS A 101 -14.48 0.93 6.04
C HIS A 101 -13.42 1.82 5.37
N THR A 102 -12.15 1.67 5.74
CA THR A 102 -11.00 2.30 5.06
C THR A 102 -9.82 1.33 5.00
N CYS A 103 -8.72 1.76 4.38
CA CYS A 103 -7.44 1.05 4.38
C CYS A 103 -6.90 0.69 5.78
N TYR A 104 -7.35 1.35 6.86
CA TYR A 104 -6.97 0.96 8.23
C TYR A 104 -7.45 -0.44 8.62
N ALA A 105 -8.41 -1.01 7.91
CA ALA A 105 -8.86 -2.39 8.11
C ALA A 105 -7.76 -3.43 8.00
N LYS A 106 -6.66 -3.12 7.30
CA LYS A 106 -5.48 -4.00 7.20
C LYS A 106 -4.86 -4.33 8.57
N TYR A 107 -5.09 -3.48 9.58
CA TYR A 107 -4.62 -3.67 10.95
C TYR A 107 -5.57 -4.43 11.87
N LEU A 108 -6.79 -4.74 11.43
CA LEU A 108 -7.68 -5.59 12.23
C LEU A 108 -7.10 -7.01 12.29
N LYS A 109 -7.00 -7.54 13.52
CA LYS A 109 -6.59 -8.92 13.82
C LYS A 109 -7.58 -9.55 14.78
N ASP A 110 -7.98 -10.78 14.52
CA ASP A 110 -8.77 -11.63 15.42
C ASP A 110 -7.88 -12.43 16.39
N GLU A 111 -6.58 -12.53 16.11
CA GLU A 111 -5.61 -13.15 17.00
C GLU A 111 -5.17 -12.20 18.13
N LEU A 112 -5.66 -12.45 19.35
CA LEU A 112 -5.19 -11.75 20.56
C LEU A 112 -3.94 -12.42 21.13
N SER A 113 -2.80 -11.74 21.04
CA SER A 113 -1.54 -12.18 21.67
C SER A 113 -1.65 -12.26 23.19
N PHE A 114 -0.72 -12.98 23.84
CA PHE A 114 -0.69 -13.08 25.31
C PHE A 114 -0.65 -11.71 25.99
N ASN A 115 0.15 -10.78 25.45
CA ASN A 115 0.27 -9.42 26.00
C ASN A 115 -1.04 -8.65 25.86
N VAL A 116 -1.72 -8.74 24.71
CA VAL A 116 -3.03 -8.10 24.50
C VAL A 116 -4.07 -8.65 25.50
N ARG A 117 -4.12 -9.98 25.68
CA ARG A 117 -5.03 -10.60 26.66
C ARG A 117 -4.74 -10.15 28.09
N LYS A 118 -3.48 -9.96 28.44
CA LYS A 118 -3.08 -9.45 29.76
C LYS A 118 -3.53 -8.00 29.96
N ILE A 119 -3.26 -7.13 28.99
CA ILE A 119 -3.62 -5.71 29.01
C ILE A 119 -5.14 -5.52 29.17
N PHE A 120 -5.93 -6.29 28.43
CA PHE A 120 -7.39 -6.16 28.41
C PHE A 120 -8.13 -7.22 29.24
N SER A 121 -7.46 -7.82 30.23
CA SER A 121 -8.06 -8.90 31.04
C SER A 121 -9.38 -8.51 31.71
N GLY A 122 -9.56 -7.23 32.06
CA GLY A 122 -10.82 -6.70 32.62
C GLY A 122 -11.92 -6.39 31.60
N TYR A 123 -11.63 -6.49 30.30
CA TYR A 123 -12.56 -6.14 29.20
C TYR A 123 -12.95 -7.33 28.32
N ILE A 124 -12.20 -8.44 28.41
CA ILE A 124 -12.39 -9.63 27.58
C ILE A 124 -13.34 -10.61 28.27
N ASP A 125 -14.47 -10.89 27.62
CA ASP A 125 -15.39 -11.96 27.95
C ASP A 125 -15.16 -13.14 26.98
N ARG A 126 -14.94 -14.35 27.50
CA ARG A 126 -14.66 -15.53 26.67
C ARG A 126 -15.84 -15.94 25.78
N SER A 127 -17.05 -15.47 26.06
CA SER A 127 -18.24 -15.74 25.24
C SER A 127 -18.35 -14.85 24.00
N LYS A 128 -17.49 -13.83 23.88
CA LYS A 128 -17.55 -12.82 22.82
C LYS A 128 -16.36 -12.89 21.87
N THR A 129 -16.53 -12.32 20.68
CA THR A 129 -15.47 -12.15 19.69
C THR A 129 -14.86 -10.75 19.81
N TYR A 130 -13.54 -10.68 19.70
CA TYR A 130 -12.81 -9.42 19.75
C TYR A 130 -11.80 -9.33 18.63
N TYR A 131 -11.71 -8.14 18.04
CA TYR A 131 -10.60 -7.76 17.17
C TYR A 131 -9.69 -6.76 17.87
N VAL A 132 -8.41 -6.80 17.52
CA VAL A 132 -7.39 -5.89 18.03
C VAL A 132 -6.75 -5.12 16.88
N VAL A 133 -6.38 -3.89 17.19
CA VAL A 133 -5.49 -3.05 16.38
C VAL A 133 -4.33 -2.66 17.28
N ASP A 134 -3.10 -2.94 16.84
CA ASP A 134 -1.87 -2.74 17.63
C ASP A 134 -0.93 -1.77 16.92
N PHE A 135 -0.74 -0.59 17.51
CA PHE A 135 0.22 0.43 17.08
C PHE A 135 1.37 0.60 18.08
N SER A 136 1.79 -0.49 18.71
CA SER A 136 2.96 -0.53 19.60
C SER A 136 4.26 -0.10 18.93
N ALA A 137 4.41 -0.30 17.61
CA ALA A 137 5.59 0.14 16.87
C ALA A 137 5.72 1.67 16.76
N MET A 138 4.71 2.45 17.17
CA MET A 138 4.87 3.89 17.40
C MET A 138 5.99 4.23 18.41
N ASP A 139 6.36 3.30 19.30
CA ASP A 139 7.48 3.46 20.25
C ASP A 139 8.84 3.67 19.56
N LEU A 140 8.98 3.27 18.30
CA LEU A 140 10.21 3.50 17.52
C LEU A 140 10.35 4.95 17.07
N LEU A 141 9.26 5.71 17.05
CA LEU A 141 9.24 7.05 16.49
C LEU A 141 9.84 8.06 17.45
N THR A 142 10.78 8.85 16.94
CA THR A 142 11.29 10.04 17.62
C THR A 142 10.45 11.24 17.19
N PRO A 143 9.57 11.79 18.06
CA PRO A 143 8.72 12.91 17.69
C PRO A 143 9.54 14.17 17.40
N ILE A 144 9.07 14.97 16.44
CA ILE A 144 9.55 16.35 16.26
C ILE A 144 9.15 17.17 17.49
N GLU A 145 9.98 18.13 17.88
CA GLU A 145 9.74 19.00 19.04
C GLU A 145 8.30 19.55 19.09
N GLY A 146 7.65 19.37 20.24
CA GLY A 146 6.28 19.82 20.49
C GLY A 146 5.18 18.96 19.85
N LEU A 147 5.53 17.81 19.25
CA LEU A 147 4.59 16.79 18.80
C LEU A 147 4.68 15.54 19.68
N HIS A 148 3.64 14.71 19.63
CA HIS A 148 3.56 13.44 20.33
C HIS A 148 3.35 12.30 19.33
N CYS A 149 4.04 11.18 19.58
CA CYS A 149 3.92 9.90 18.89
C CYS A 149 3.71 8.84 19.96
N GLU A 150 2.47 8.51 20.28
CA GLU A 150 2.18 7.56 21.35
C GLU A 150 1.71 6.23 20.79
N LYS A 151 2.23 5.13 21.36
CA LYS A 151 1.65 3.82 21.09
C LYS A 151 0.25 3.70 21.65
N SER A 152 -0.54 2.91 20.95
CA SER A 152 -1.84 2.47 21.43
C SER A 152 -2.14 1.05 20.98
N ILE A 153 -2.96 0.36 21.75
CA ILE A 153 -3.59 -0.89 21.34
C ILE A 153 -5.08 -0.70 21.56
N THR A 154 -5.90 -1.03 20.57
CA THR A 154 -7.35 -0.85 20.63
C THR A 154 -8.05 -2.19 20.54
N LEU A 155 -9.03 -2.40 21.41
CA LEU A 155 -9.88 -3.58 21.43
C LEU A 155 -11.28 -3.22 20.91
N PHE A 156 -11.75 -4.00 19.95
CA PHE A 156 -13.12 -3.95 19.43
C PHE A 156 -13.85 -5.22 19.84
N GLU A 157 -15.06 -5.09 20.39
CA GLU A 157 -16.00 -6.20 20.52
C GLU A 157 -16.77 -6.33 19.20
N VAL A 158 -16.87 -7.54 18.66
CA VAL A 158 -17.48 -7.82 17.35
C VAL A 158 -18.61 -8.81 17.51
N ASP A 159 -19.75 -8.51 16.89
CA ASP A 159 -20.94 -9.34 16.84
C ASP A 159 -21.50 -9.35 15.41
N GLY A 160 -21.18 -10.40 14.65
CA GLY A 160 -21.50 -10.49 13.23
C GLY A 160 -20.88 -9.34 12.43
N LYS A 161 -21.72 -8.48 11.84
CA LYS A 161 -21.29 -7.28 11.09
C LYS A 161 -21.15 -6.03 11.96
N ASN A 162 -21.54 -6.11 13.24
CA ASN A 162 -21.46 -4.99 14.16
C ASN A 162 -20.14 -5.05 14.93
N ALA A 163 -19.54 -3.90 15.17
CA ALA A 163 -18.37 -3.77 16.02
C ALA A 163 -18.50 -2.51 16.89
N LYS A 164 -17.88 -2.51 18.07
CA LYS A 164 -17.76 -1.33 18.90
C LYS A 164 -16.39 -1.26 19.58
N PRO A 165 -15.76 -0.09 19.65
CA PRO A 165 -14.54 0.08 20.42
C PRO A 165 -14.89 -0.03 21.91
N VAL A 166 -14.21 -0.91 22.64
CA VAL A 166 -14.49 -1.17 24.06
C VAL A 166 -13.39 -0.65 24.99
N ALA A 167 -12.14 -0.64 24.52
CA ALA A 167 -11.01 -0.20 25.32
C ALA A 167 -9.83 0.21 24.43
N ILE A 168 -9.05 1.18 24.90
CA ILE A 168 -7.79 1.60 24.29
C ILE A 168 -6.72 1.61 25.40
N ASN A 169 -5.64 0.86 25.19
CA ASN A 169 -4.47 0.95 26.04
C ASN A 169 -3.62 2.15 25.58
N LEU A 170 -3.35 3.05 26.53
CA LEU A 170 -2.42 4.16 26.39
C LEU A 170 -1.26 3.91 27.34
N ARG A 171 -0.07 3.65 26.79
CA ARG A 171 1.18 3.42 27.55
C ARG A 171 0.98 2.40 28.69
N ASN A 172 0.71 2.88 29.91
CA ASN A 172 0.68 2.13 31.15
C ASN A 172 -0.75 1.89 31.70
N TYR A 173 -1.79 2.43 31.08
CA TYR A 173 -3.18 2.27 31.55
C TYR A 173 -4.15 2.04 30.39
N VAL A 174 -5.38 1.65 30.73
CA VAL A 174 -6.45 1.38 29.77
C VAL A 174 -7.60 2.35 30.01
N VAL A 175 -8.13 2.89 28.91
CA VAL A 175 -9.28 3.78 28.92
C VAL A 175 -10.43 3.19 28.12
N ASP A 176 -11.63 3.56 28.49
CA ASP A 176 -12.89 3.08 27.93
C ASP A 176 -13.88 4.26 27.72
N PRO A 177 -15.04 4.04 27.08
CA PRO A 177 -15.98 5.11 26.80
C PRO A 177 -16.46 5.95 28.00
N ASN A 178 -16.32 5.46 29.23
CA ASN A 178 -16.70 6.18 30.44
C ASN A 178 -15.64 7.20 30.89
N ASP A 179 -14.45 7.20 30.29
CA ASP A 179 -13.33 8.09 30.64
C ASP A 179 -13.38 9.47 29.94
N GLY A 180 -14.53 9.82 29.35
CA GLY A 180 -14.82 11.16 28.83
C GLY A 180 -13.75 11.70 27.86
N ASP A 181 -13.13 12.82 28.22
CA ASP A 181 -12.14 13.51 27.38
C ASP A 181 -10.87 12.69 27.14
N LEU A 182 -10.51 11.81 28.08
CA LEU A 182 -9.35 10.94 27.92
C LEU A 182 -9.63 9.85 26.86
N TRP A 183 -10.86 9.34 26.81
CA TRP A 183 -11.33 8.46 25.74
C TRP A 183 -11.34 9.17 24.38
N ALA A 184 -11.73 10.46 24.35
CA ALA A 184 -11.69 11.25 23.12
C ALA A 184 -10.26 11.40 22.57
N LEU A 185 -9.28 11.74 23.42
CA LEU A 185 -7.87 11.81 23.03
C LEU A 185 -7.33 10.44 22.58
N ALA A 186 -7.66 9.37 23.30
CA ALA A 186 -7.19 8.02 22.99
C ALA A 186 -7.53 7.57 21.57
N LYS A 187 -8.73 7.91 21.10
CA LYS A 187 -9.14 7.65 19.72
C LYS A 187 -8.25 8.39 18.72
N PHE A 188 -7.91 9.65 18.97
CA PHE A 188 -7.02 10.41 18.09
C PHE A 188 -5.59 9.89 18.10
N ILE A 189 -5.06 9.45 19.25
CA ILE A 189 -3.76 8.77 19.32
C ILE A 189 -3.78 7.49 18.48
N CYS A 190 -4.84 6.71 18.59
CA CYS A 190 -5.01 5.50 17.78
C CYS A 190 -5.10 5.82 16.28
N ILE A 191 -5.86 6.85 15.87
CA ILE A 191 -5.92 7.24 14.46
C ILE A 191 -4.59 7.80 13.96
N GLN A 192 -3.83 8.56 14.76
CA GLN A 192 -2.48 8.96 14.40
C GLN A 192 -1.59 7.73 14.15
N GLY A 193 -1.66 6.74 15.05
CA GLY A 193 -0.99 5.45 14.88
C GLY A 193 -1.36 4.79 13.55
N ALA A 194 -2.66 4.66 13.26
CA ALA A 194 -3.18 4.08 12.02
C ALA A 194 -2.70 4.84 10.78
N SER A 195 -2.73 6.18 10.83
CA SER A 195 -2.31 7.05 9.74
C SER A 195 -0.84 6.93 9.44
N VAL A 196 0.03 6.93 10.46
CA VAL A 196 1.46 6.75 10.25
C VAL A 196 1.77 5.33 9.76
N HIS A 197 1.14 4.32 10.37
CA HIS A 197 1.39 2.93 10.05
C HIS A 197 0.93 2.56 8.65
N ILE A 198 -0.27 2.99 8.22
CA ILE A 198 -0.71 2.67 6.85
C ILE A 198 0.32 3.20 5.84
N ASN A 199 0.82 4.42 6.03
CA ASN A 199 1.76 5.07 5.10
C ASN A 199 3.16 4.49 5.09
N VAL A 200 3.61 3.93 6.22
CA VAL A 200 5.02 3.57 6.42
C VAL A 200 5.22 2.07 6.61
N VAL A 201 4.17 1.31 6.92
CA VAL A 201 4.27 -0.13 7.24
C VAL A 201 3.51 -0.99 6.25
N GLU A 202 2.20 -0.79 6.06
CA GLU A 202 1.39 -1.69 5.22
C GLU A 202 1.30 -1.25 3.76
N HIS A 203 1.09 0.04 3.48
CA HIS A 203 0.99 0.53 2.10
C HIS A 203 2.29 0.38 1.29
N PRO A 204 3.49 0.64 1.86
CA PRO A 204 4.77 0.39 1.17
C PRO A 204 4.94 -1.02 0.61
N LYS A 205 4.26 -2.02 1.18
CA LYS A 205 4.29 -3.42 0.70
C LYS A 205 3.69 -3.58 -0.70
N LEU A 206 2.86 -2.64 -1.14
CA LEU A 206 2.29 -2.60 -2.50
C LEU A 206 3.23 -1.96 -3.51
N HIS A 207 4.18 -1.13 -3.04
CA HIS A 207 5.15 -0.41 -3.87
C HIS A 207 6.46 -1.18 -3.99
N PHE A 208 7.27 -1.12 -2.94
CA PHE A 208 8.71 -1.28 -3.05
C PHE A 208 9.15 -2.74 -3.33
N PRO A 209 8.46 -3.80 -2.86
CA PRO A 209 8.77 -5.15 -3.33
C PRO A 209 8.56 -5.32 -4.84
N MET A 210 7.61 -4.58 -5.43
CA MET A 210 7.27 -4.67 -6.86
C MET A 210 8.31 -3.97 -7.74
N ASP A 211 9.09 -3.03 -7.20
CA ASP A 211 10.17 -2.37 -7.94
C ASP A 211 11.23 -3.36 -8.43
N ALA A 212 11.54 -4.40 -7.64
CA ALA A 212 12.46 -5.45 -8.06
C ALA A 212 11.91 -6.21 -9.27
N ILE A 213 10.63 -6.59 -9.23
CA ILE A 213 9.95 -7.27 -10.35
C ILE A 213 9.93 -6.36 -11.59
N ASN A 214 9.55 -5.10 -11.41
CA ASN A 214 9.47 -4.09 -12.47
C ASN A 214 10.83 -3.90 -13.16
N ALA A 215 11.89 -3.64 -12.39
CA ALA A 215 13.23 -3.43 -12.90
C ALA A 215 13.77 -4.68 -13.61
N ILE A 216 13.59 -5.87 -13.02
CA ILE A 216 14.00 -7.14 -13.64
C ILE A 216 13.22 -7.36 -14.94
N THR A 217 11.90 -7.20 -14.97
CA THR A 217 11.11 -7.36 -16.20
C THR A 217 11.59 -6.41 -17.30
N LYS A 218 11.81 -5.13 -16.97
CA LYS A 218 12.29 -4.13 -17.95
C LYS A 218 13.69 -4.43 -18.49
N THR A 219 14.48 -5.21 -17.77
CA THR A 219 15.88 -5.48 -18.13
C THR A 219 16.11 -6.85 -18.74
N SER A 220 15.49 -7.90 -18.23
CA SER A 220 15.81 -9.29 -18.57
C SER A 220 14.76 -10.01 -19.40
N VAL A 221 13.59 -9.41 -19.63
CA VAL A 221 12.52 -10.01 -20.45
C VAL A 221 12.51 -9.32 -21.83
N PRO A 222 12.66 -10.05 -22.95
CA PRO A 222 12.58 -9.47 -24.29
C PRO A 222 11.24 -8.75 -24.53
N THR A 223 11.29 -7.63 -25.23
CA THR A 223 10.12 -6.75 -25.46
C THR A 223 9.03 -7.40 -26.32
N ASP A 224 9.38 -8.39 -27.14
CA ASP A 224 8.46 -9.21 -27.94
C ASP A 224 7.88 -10.41 -27.18
N HIS A 225 8.41 -10.73 -26.00
CA HIS A 225 7.91 -11.81 -25.15
C HIS A 225 6.55 -11.47 -24.53
N LEU A 226 5.65 -12.45 -24.45
CA LEU A 226 4.28 -12.22 -23.97
C LEU A 226 4.22 -11.71 -22.53
N LEU A 227 5.08 -12.22 -21.64
CA LEU A 227 5.17 -11.72 -20.26
C LEU A 227 5.52 -10.23 -20.21
N PHE A 228 6.41 -9.75 -21.08
CA PHE A 228 6.78 -8.33 -21.13
C PHE A 228 5.59 -7.48 -21.58
N GLN A 229 4.94 -7.86 -22.69
CA GLN A 229 3.78 -7.15 -23.23
C GLN A 229 2.64 -7.07 -22.20
N PHE A 230 2.44 -8.15 -21.44
CA PHE A 230 1.40 -8.20 -20.43
C PHE A 230 1.71 -7.34 -19.21
N LEU A 231 2.97 -7.27 -18.76
CA LEU A 231 3.33 -6.55 -17.53
C LEU A 231 3.68 -5.07 -17.75
N ILE A 232 4.28 -4.70 -18.90
CA ILE A 232 4.86 -3.37 -19.08
C ILE A 232 3.87 -2.21 -18.88
N PRO A 233 2.57 -2.30 -19.24
CA PRO A 233 1.63 -1.21 -18.95
C PRO A 233 1.43 -0.98 -17.45
N HIS A 234 1.58 -2.03 -16.63
CA HIS A 234 1.40 -1.99 -15.18
C HIS A 234 2.62 -1.44 -14.42
N PHE A 235 3.72 -1.23 -15.14
CA PHE A 235 4.97 -0.69 -14.60
C PHE A 235 5.22 0.76 -14.99
N ASP A 236 4.25 1.40 -15.64
CA ASP A 236 4.39 2.77 -16.09
C ASP A 236 4.57 3.71 -14.90
N ILE A 237 5.60 4.56 -14.95
CA ILE A 237 5.91 5.62 -13.97
C ILE A 237 6.40 5.13 -12.58
N THR A 238 6.04 3.91 -12.16
CA THR A 238 6.25 3.36 -10.81
C THR A 238 7.69 3.50 -10.30
N LEU A 239 8.70 2.99 -11.02
CA LEU A 239 10.09 3.03 -10.56
C LEU A 239 10.57 4.45 -10.20
N LYS A 240 10.19 5.44 -11.02
CA LYS A 240 10.59 6.82 -10.75
C LYS A 240 9.81 7.39 -9.58
N LEU A 241 8.51 7.09 -9.48
CA LEU A 241 7.69 7.52 -8.35
C LEU A 241 8.27 6.99 -7.03
N ASP A 242 8.53 5.69 -6.95
CA ASP A 242 9.05 5.05 -5.75
C ASP A 242 10.45 5.55 -5.40
N TYR A 243 11.29 5.82 -6.41
CA TYR A 243 12.55 6.53 -6.20
C TYR A 243 12.33 7.92 -5.57
N GLN A 244 11.32 8.68 -5.99
CA GLN A 244 11.05 10.00 -5.42
C GLN A 244 10.60 9.90 -3.96
N VAL A 245 9.86 8.85 -3.60
CA VAL A 245 9.45 8.60 -2.21
C VAL A 245 10.62 8.12 -1.36
N LEU A 246 11.42 7.18 -1.84
CA LEU A 246 12.47 6.56 -1.04
C LEU A 246 13.77 7.36 -0.99
N ASN A 247 14.13 8.11 -2.03
CA ASN A 247 15.50 8.58 -2.20
C ASN A 247 15.62 10.08 -2.52
N ASN A 248 14.52 10.79 -2.76
CA ASN A 248 14.60 12.22 -3.04
C ASN A 248 14.75 13.06 -1.75
N PRO A 249 15.65 14.06 -1.70
CA PRO A 249 15.78 14.99 -0.56
C PRO A 249 14.54 15.84 -0.22
N THR A 250 13.54 15.83 -1.10
CA THR A 250 12.23 16.49 -0.96
C THR A 250 11.07 15.50 -0.80
N SER A 251 11.37 14.22 -0.57
CA SER A 251 10.38 13.20 -0.22
C SER A 251 9.60 13.56 1.04
N LEU A 252 8.31 13.21 1.10
CA LEU A 252 7.53 13.37 2.33
C LEU A 252 8.15 12.64 3.54
N LEU A 253 8.95 11.58 3.31
CA LEU A 253 9.64 10.82 4.37
C LEU A 253 10.79 11.62 5.00
N GLU A 254 11.38 12.58 4.29
CA GLU A 254 12.41 13.47 4.85
C GLU A 254 11.84 14.37 5.96
N ASN A 255 10.54 14.66 5.88
CA ASN A 255 9.74 15.38 6.87
C ASN A 255 10.42 16.62 7.49
N LYS A 256 11.13 17.41 6.67
CA LYS A 256 11.85 18.60 7.14
C LYS A 256 10.87 19.70 7.57
N TRP A 257 11.28 20.51 8.54
CA TRP A 257 10.42 21.54 9.14
C TRP A 257 9.81 22.50 8.10
N TRP A 258 10.60 22.90 7.09
CA TRP A 258 10.21 23.85 6.04
C TRP A 258 9.30 23.25 4.97
N MET A 259 9.16 21.92 4.91
CA MET A 259 8.33 21.25 3.91
C MET A 259 6.86 21.43 4.28
N ILE A 260 6.15 22.34 3.59
CA ILE A 260 4.73 22.64 3.87
C ILE A 260 3.78 21.48 3.59
N TYR A 261 4.30 20.32 3.19
CA TYR A 261 3.59 19.09 2.90
C TYR A 261 4.18 17.88 3.65
N GLY A 262 5.11 18.07 4.59
CA GLY A 262 5.63 17.01 5.46
C GLY A 262 4.69 16.81 6.65
N PRO A 263 3.81 15.79 6.65
CA PRO A 263 2.72 15.72 7.62
C PRO A 263 3.10 14.87 8.85
N PHE A 264 4.15 14.06 8.76
CA PHE A 264 4.49 13.09 9.80
C PHE A 264 4.86 13.78 11.12
N PRO A 265 4.65 13.08 12.25
CA PRO A 265 4.94 13.62 13.58
C PRO A 265 6.39 13.37 14.03
N ALA A 266 7.16 12.57 13.28
CA ALA A 266 8.46 12.04 13.69
C ALA A 266 9.60 12.39 12.72
N THR A 267 10.84 12.16 13.14
CA THR A 267 12.04 12.36 12.31
C THR A 267 12.09 11.37 11.14
N SER A 268 12.76 11.75 10.04
CA SER A 268 12.97 10.87 8.87
C SER A 268 13.59 9.52 9.26
N GLU A 269 14.64 9.55 10.07
CA GLU A 269 15.36 8.34 10.54
C GLU A 269 14.41 7.36 11.25
N SER A 270 13.65 7.84 12.24
CA SER A 270 12.73 6.95 12.98
C SER A 270 11.53 6.48 12.15
N LEU A 271 11.09 7.24 11.14
CA LEU A 271 10.11 6.76 10.15
C LEU A 271 10.68 5.62 9.31
N ARG A 272 11.98 5.63 8.98
CA ARG A 272 12.64 4.53 8.27
C ARG A 272 12.75 3.28 9.13
N ASP A 273 13.04 3.43 10.42
CA ASP A 273 13.01 2.30 11.35
C ASP A 273 11.62 1.64 11.41
N LEU A 274 10.56 2.44 11.34
CA LEU A 274 9.19 1.92 11.25
C LEU A 274 8.92 1.21 9.91
N LEU A 275 9.50 1.67 8.80
CA LEU A 275 9.41 0.98 7.50
C LEU A 275 10.05 -0.41 7.55
N VAL A 276 11.19 -0.54 8.25
CA VAL A 276 11.85 -1.84 8.47
C VAL A 276 10.93 -2.83 9.21
N VAL A 277 10.12 -2.35 10.17
CA VAL A 277 9.12 -3.19 10.85
C VAL A 277 8.11 -3.78 9.86
N GLY A 278 7.70 -3.03 8.82
CA GLY A 278 6.82 -3.53 7.77
C GLY A 278 7.38 -4.78 7.07
N TYR A 279 8.68 -4.80 6.81
CA TYR A 279 9.33 -5.89 6.08
C TYR A 279 9.80 -7.05 6.96
N LYS A 280 10.40 -6.74 8.11
CA LYS A 280 10.94 -7.75 9.03
C LYS A 280 9.90 -8.31 9.99
N GLY A 281 8.82 -7.58 10.21
CA GLY A 281 7.84 -7.89 11.23
C GLY A 281 8.39 -7.77 12.65
N ILE A 282 7.54 -8.07 13.63
CA ILE A 282 7.90 -8.18 15.05
C ILE A 282 7.58 -9.60 15.50
N LYS A 283 8.59 -10.32 15.99
CA LYS A 283 8.46 -11.71 16.41
C LYS A 283 7.35 -11.85 17.47
N GLY A 284 6.38 -12.73 17.20
CA GLY A 284 5.27 -12.99 18.11
C GLY A 284 4.19 -11.90 18.14
N ASN A 285 4.23 -10.92 17.24
CA ASN A 285 3.18 -9.93 17.09
C ASN A 285 2.37 -10.17 15.78
N PRO A 286 1.10 -10.61 15.88
CA PRO A 286 0.25 -10.87 14.70
C PRO A 286 -0.01 -9.63 13.81
N SER A 287 0.12 -8.43 14.36
CA SER A 287 -0.09 -7.18 13.61
C SER A 287 1.09 -6.82 12.70
N TYR A 288 2.27 -7.39 12.96
CA TYR A 288 3.51 -7.09 12.24
C TYR A 288 4.16 -8.39 11.78
N GLN A 289 3.55 -9.04 10.82
CA GLN A 289 4.15 -10.21 10.17
C GLN A 289 5.23 -9.75 9.18
N PRO A 290 6.34 -10.50 9.03
CA PRO A 290 7.31 -10.23 7.98
C PRO A 290 6.63 -10.27 6.62
N TYR A 291 7.10 -9.43 5.70
CA TYR A 291 6.56 -9.41 4.35
C TYR A 291 6.86 -10.74 3.64
N THR A 292 5.84 -11.30 3.00
CA THR A 292 5.94 -12.42 2.08
C THR A 292 5.15 -12.09 0.82
N TYR A 293 5.67 -12.47 -0.34
CA TYR A 293 4.98 -12.27 -1.60
C TYR A 293 3.64 -13.03 -1.59
N PRO A 294 2.48 -12.37 -1.76
CA PRO A 294 1.20 -12.97 -1.38
C PRO A 294 0.63 -13.85 -2.51
N LEU A 295 1.30 -14.97 -2.84
CA LEU A 295 0.89 -15.91 -3.90
C LEU A 295 -0.57 -16.41 -3.77
N SER A 296 -1.17 -16.34 -2.59
CA SER A 296 -2.56 -16.77 -2.38
C SER A 296 -3.60 -15.70 -2.72
N GLY A 297 -3.21 -14.55 -3.27
CA GLY A 297 -4.09 -13.42 -3.53
C GLY A 297 -4.00 -12.33 -2.45
N PRO A 298 -4.93 -11.37 -2.44
CA PRO A 298 -4.99 -10.29 -1.48
C PRO A 298 -4.87 -10.79 -0.04
N LYS A 299 -4.07 -10.10 0.77
CA LYS A 299 -4.00 -10.36 2.22
C LYS A 299 -5.40 -10.18 2.82
N LYS A 300 -5.86 -11.19 3.55
CA LYS A 300 -7.18 -11.16 4.18
C LYS A 300 -7.28 -10.00 5.18
N CYS A 301 -8.35 -9.23 5.02
CA CYS A 301 -8.73 -8.15 5.93
C CYS A 301 -10.13 -8.44 6.47
N LEU A 302 -10.30 -8.32 7.79
CA LEU A 302 -11.51 -8.73 8.51
C LEU A 302 -12.62 -7.67 8.43
N SER A 303 -12.96 -7.23 7.22
CA SER A 303 -13.95 -6.16 7.00
C SER A 303 -14.46 -6.16 5.56
N ASP A 304 -15.47 -5.31 5.30
CA ASP A 304 -15.98 -5.07 3.95
C ASP A 304 -14.89 -4.53 3.00
N PHE A 305 -13.89 -3.83 3.51
CA PHE A 305 -12.72 -3.43 2.73
C PHE A 305 -11.96 -4.65 2.19
N GLY A 306 -11.76 -5.70 3.01
CA GLY A 306 -11.19 -6.97 2.56
C GLY A 306 -12.08 -7.70 1.56
N ASN A 307 -13.39 -7.78 1.85
CA ASN A 307 -14.37 -8.41 0.96
C ASN A 307 -14.39 -7.76 -0.43
N PHE A 308 -14.17 -6.45 -0.51
CA PHE A 308 -14.05 -5.73 -1.78
C PHE A 308 -12.87 -6.23 -2.61
N HIS A 309 -11.67 -6.32 -2.03
CA HIS A 309 -10.51 -6.85 -2.74
C HIS A 309 -10.70 -8.32 -3.16
N ASP A 310 -11.26 -9.13 -2.28
CA ASP A 310 -11.57 -10.54 -2.55
C ASP A 310 -12.56 -10.71 -3.71
N ALA A 311 -13.52 -9.81 -3.85
CA ALA A 311 -14.52 -9.86 -4.94
C ALA A 311 -13.89 -9.66 -6.33
N TYR A 312 -12.88 -8.80 -6.43
CA TYR A 312 -12.23 -8.46 -7.71
C TYR A 312 -11.09 -9.41 -8.10
N TYR A 313 -10.35 -9.94 -7.13
CA TYR A 313 -9.18 -10.77 -7.42
C TYR A 313 -9.42 -11.95 -8.39
N PRO A 314 -10.57 -12.66 -8.36
CA PRO A 314 -10.85 -13.70 -9.35
C PRO A 314 -10.77 -13.22 -10.80
N ALA A 315 -11.16 -11.97 -11.10
CA ALA A 315 -11.05 -11.42 -12.46
C ALA A 315 -9.58 -11.26 -12.90
N TYR A 316 -8.71 -10.80 -11.99
CA TYR A 316 -7.26 -10.69 -12.24
C TYR A 316 -6.63 -12.07 -12.45
N TYR A 317 -6.99 -13.04 -11.61
CA TYR A 317 -6.54 -14.42 -11.74
C TYR A 317 -6.96 -15.04 -13.08
N GLU A 318 -8.23 -14.85 -13.49
CA GLU A 318 -8.73 -15.35 -14.77
C GLU A 318 -8.04 -14.68 -15.96
N LEU A 319 -7.81 -13.37 -15.92
CA LEU A 319 -7.03 -12.67 -16.95
C LEU A 319 -5.63 -13.25 -17.07
N ALA A 320 -4.89 -13.32 -15.95
CA ALA A 320 -3.54 -13.86 -15.94
C ALA A 320 -3.50 -15.30 -16.42
N LYS A 321 -4.44 -16.15 -15.96
CA LYS A 321 -4.54 -17.55 -16.38
C LYS A 321 -4.73 -17.66 -17.90
N ASN A 322 -5.62 -16.85 -18.45
CA ASN A 322 -5.98 -16.92 -19.86
C ASN A 322 -4.91 -16.36 -20.80
N VAL A 323 -4.16 -15.35 -20.36
CA VAL A 323 -3.02 -14.80 -21.13
C VAL A 323 -1.80 -15.72 -21.02
N LEU A 324 -1.43 -16.12 -19.80
CA LEU A 324 -0.17 -16.83 -19.55
C LEU A 324 -0.19 -18.30 -19.97
N LYS A 325 -1.36 -18.89 -20.24
CA LYS A 325 -1.44 -20.27 -20.79
C LYS A 325 -0.72 -20.43 -22.13
N GLU A 326 -0.52 -19.33 -22.86
CA GLU A 326 0.18 -19.31 -24.16
C GLU A 326 1.71 -19.39 -23.99
N ILE A 327 2.22 -19.22 -22.77
CA ILE A 327 3.64 -19.41 -22.46
C ILE A 327 3.85 -20.88 -22.06
N PRO A 328 4.73 -21.62 -22.75
CA PRO A 328 4.97 -23.02 -22.45
C PRO A 328 5.58 -23.20 -21.06
N ARG A 329 5.21 -24.28 -20.38
CA ARG A 329 5.84 -24.66 -19.11
C ARG A 329 7.32 -24.90 -19.33
N GLY A 330 8.17 -24.29 -18.48
CA GLY A 330 9.62 -24.40 -18.59
C GLY A 330 10.22 -23.41 -19.59
N ASP A 331 9.45 -22.40 -20.02
CA ASP A 331 9.98 -21.26 -20.77
C ASP A 331 11.21 -20.66 -20.08
N GLU A 332 12.30 -20.51 -20.84
CA GLU A 332 13.59 -20.08 -20.29
C GLU A 332 13.55 -18.64 -19.77
N VAL A 333 12.84 -17.75 -20.48
CA VAL A 333 12.70 -16.33 -20.09
C VAL A 333 12.00 -16.23 -18.74
N VAL A 334 10.88 -16.93 -18.56
CA VAL A 334 10.13 -16.93 -17.29
C VAL A 334 10.93 -17.58 -16.16
N THR A 335 11.65 -18.67 -16.45
CA THR A 335 12.48 -19.38 -15.47
C THR A 335 13.59 -18.46 -14.94
N GLN A 336 14.30 -17.76 -15.83
CA GLN A 336 15.35 -16.81 -15.42
C GLN A 336 14.79 -15.57 -14.74
N TRP A 337 13.66 -15.03 -15.26
CA TRP A 337 12.95 -13.93 -14.63
C TRP A 337 12.59 -14.23 -13.17
N ALA A 338 12.05 -15.41 -12.90
CA ALA A 338 11.70 -15.85 -11.55
C ALA A 338 12.94 -16.03 -10.66
N ASN A 339 14.02 -16.65 -11.17
CA ASN A 339 15.28 -16.78 -10.43
C ASN A 339 15.87 -15.43 -10.03
N TYR A 340 15.88 -14.47 -10.96
CA TYR A 340 16.35 -13.12 -10.65
C TYR A 340 15.50 -12.48 -9.55
N ILE A 341 14.17 -12.55 -9.64
CA ILE A 341 13.30 -11.97 -8.60
C ILE A 341 13.51 -12.65 -7.25
N ASN A 342 13.53 -13.99 -7.20
CA ASN A 342 13.73 -14.74 -5.96
C ASN A 342 15.03 -14.35 -5.25
N SER A 343 16.11 -14.08 -5.99
CA SER A 343 17.40 -13.66 -5.41
C SER A 343 17.31 -12.33 -4.64
N PHE A 344 16.34 -11.47 -4.98
CA PHE A 344 16.08 -10.18 -4.33
C PHE A 344 14.90 -10.24 -3.35
N MET A 345 13.96 -11.16 -3.57
CA MET A 345 12.76 -11.37 -2.78
C MET A 345 12.54 -12.89 -2.58
N PRO A 346 13.16 -13.50 -1.55
CA PRO A 346 13.16 -14.97 -1.38
C PRO A 346 11.81 -15.64 -1.17
N SER A 347 10.74 -14.86 -0.94
CA SER A 347 9.37 -15.39 -0.83
C SER A 347 8.64 -15.46 -2.18
N PHE A 348 9.22 -14.89 -3.23
CA PHE A 348 8.75 -15.06 -4.61
C PHE A 348 9.24 -16.41 -5.14
N PRO A 349 8.44 -17.19 -5.88
CA PRO A 349 8.86 -18.51 -6.34
C PRO A 349 10.07 -18.43 -7.28
N ASP A 350 11.04 -19.32 -7.10
CA ASP A 350 12.19 -19.43 -8.00
C ASP A 350 11.80 -20.04 -9.37
N GLY A 351 12.78 -20.24 -10.26
CA GLY A 351 12.58 -20.77 -11.60
C GLY A 351 12.04 -22.20 -11.65
N VAL A 352 12.11 -22.97 -10.56
CA VAL A 352 11.49 -24.30 -10.45
C VAL A 352 10.09 -24.15 -9.87
N GLU A 353 9.96 -23.46 -8.74
CA GLU A 353 8.73 -23.26 -7.99
C GLU A 353 7.67 -22.47 -8.78
N ILE A 354 8.08 -21.57 -9.68
CA ILE A 354 7.17 -20.75 -10.51
C ILE A 354 6.26 -21.63 -11.37
N TRP A 355 6.76 -22.81 -11.77
CA TRP A 355 6.02 -23.77 -12.57
C TRP A 355 5.19 -24.75 -11.74
N GLU A 356 5.34 -24.77 -10.42
CA GLU A 356 4.51 -25.65 -9.60
C GLU A 356 3.06 -25.17 -9.55
N ARG A 357 2.13 -26.09 -9.78
CA ARG A 357 0.68 -25.83 -9.75
C ARG A 357 0.34 -24.62 -10.65
N ASP A 358 -0.24 -23.58 -10.08
CA ASP A 358 -0.63 -22.33 -10.73
C ASP A 358 0.18 -21.13 -10.20
N ASN A 359 1.40 -21.35 -9.67
CA ASN A 359 2.23 -20.30 -9.09
C ASN A 359 2.53 -19.17 -10.07
N PHE A 360 2.85 -19.46 -11.34
CA PHE A 360 3.07 -18.41 -12.35
C PHE A 360 1.85 -17.50 -12.53
N VAL A 361 0.67 -18.10 -12.63
CA VAL A 361 -0.60 -17.37 -12.78
C VAL A 361 -0.88 -16.53 -11.55
N LYS A 362 -0.76 -17.12 -10.35
CA LYS A 362 -0.92 -16.43 -9.07
C LYS A 362 0.04 -15.27 -8.92
N ALA A 363 1.30 -15.48 -9.27
CA ALA A 363 2.33 -14.48 -9.11
C ALA A 363 2.02 -13.23 -9.95
N VAL A 364 1.65 -13.42 -11.22
CA VAL A 364 1.31 -12.31 -12.11
C VAL A 364 -0.05 -11.69 -11.76
N ALA A 365 -1.05 -12.49 -11.37
CA ALA A 365 -2.37 -11.98 -10.99
C ALA A 365 -2.29 -11.03 -9.78
N VAL A 366 -1.54 -11.43 -8.75
CA VAL A 366 -1.29 -10.63 -7.55
C VAL A 366 -0.54 -9.35 -7.90
N LEU A 367 0.52 -9.45 -8.71
CA LEU A 367 1.30 -8.30 -9.14
C LEU A 367 0.43 -7.22 -9.81
N ILE A 368 -0.38 -7.63 -10.79
CA ILE A 368 -1.26 -6.70 -11.51
C ILE A 368 -2.33 -6.14 -10.56
N TRP A 369 -2.87 -6.96 -9.66
CA TRP A 369 -3.84 -6.49 -8.67
C TRP A 369 -3.22 -5.46 -7.70
N ASP A 370 -2.04 -5.73 -7.15
CA ASP A 370 -1.31 -4.86 -6.22
C ASP A 370 -1.05 -3.49 -6.86
N LEU A 371 -0.49 -3.49 -8.07
CA LEU A 371 -0.12 -2.28 -8.81
C LEU A 371 -1.32 -1.48 -9.34
N THR A 372 -2.53 -2.03 -9.29
CA THR A 372 -3.75 -1.38 -9.79
C THR A 372 -4.73 -1.14 -8.65
N LEU A 373 -5.69 -2.05 -8.45
CA LEU A 373 -6.77 -1.92 -7.50
C LEU A 373 -6.28 -1.91 -6.05
N GLY A 374 -5.32 -2.77 -5.70
CA GLY A 374 -4.74 -2.86 -4.35
C GLY A 374 -4.21 -1.51 -3.88
N HIS A 375 -3.29 -0.94 -4.64
CA HIS A 375 -2.70 0.38 -4.41
C HIS A 375 -3.73 1.51 -4.43
N ALA A 376 -4.53 1.59 -5.49
CA ALA A 376 -5.44 2.73 -5.69
C ALA A 376 -6.51 2.84 -4.60
N THR A 377 -7.01 1.70 -4.11
CA THR A 377 -8.05 1.67 -3.07
C THR A 377 -7.49 2.17 -1.73
N ASP A 378 -6.22 1.92 -1.42
CA ASP A 378 -5.57 2.50 -0.23
C ASP A 378 -5.58 4.02 -0.30
N HIS A 379 -5.06 4.59 -1.39
CA HIS A 379 -5.01 6.05 -1.58
C HIS A 379 -6.38 6.70 -1.53
N ARG A 380 -7.36 6.14 -2.25
CA ARG A 380 -8.70 6.71 -2.28
C ARG A 380 -9.34 6.69 -0.90
N THR A 381 -9.36 5.54 -0.25
CA THR A 381 -10.02 5.44 1.06
C THR A 381 -9.30 6.26 2.13
N TYR A 382 -7.98 6.38 2.05
CA TYR A 382 -7.19 7.22 2.95
C TYR A 382 -7.41 8.72 2.72
N SER A 383 -7.42 9.18 1.47
CA SER A 383 -7.57 10.60 1.12
C SER A 383 -8.99 11.13 1.31
N GLU A 384 -9.99 10.24 1.30
CA GLU A 384 -11.38 10.56 1.64
C GLU A 384 -11.61 10.72 3.16
N ILE A 385 -10.66 10.30 4.01
CA ILE A 385 -10.80 10.49 5.46
C ILE A 385 -10.71 11.98 5.79
N PRO A 386 -11.70 12.56 6.49
CA PRO A 386 -11.67 13.97 6.82
C PRO A 386 -10.42 14.34 7.63
N VAL A 387 -9.74 15.41 7.19
CA VAL A 387 -8.51 15.93 7.81
C VAL A 387 -8.62 16.14 9.32
N TYR A 388 -9.77 16.61 9.81
CA TYR A 388 -10.03 16.86 11.22
C TYR A 388 -10.35 15.59 12.03
N HIS A 389 -10.49 14.43 11.39
CA HIS A 389 -10.64 13.11 12.00
C HIS A 389 -9.39 12.23 11.82
N ASN A 390 -8.47 12.62 10.94
CA ASN A 390 -7.24 11.88 10.66
C ASN A 390 -5.96 12.71 10.89
N PRO A 391 -5.62 13.01 12.15
CA PRO A 391 -4.41 13.77 12.43
C PRO A 391 -3.15 12.91 12.29
N MET A 392 -2.21 13.36 11.48
CA MET A 392 -0.83 12.82 11.52
C MET A 392 0.02 13.43 12.64
N ARG A 393 -0.36 14.62 13.14
CA ARG A 393 0.34 15.33 14.21
C ARG A 393 -0.58 15.52 15.40
N LEU A 394 -0.05 15.43 16.61
CA LEU A 394 -0.78 15.78 17.83
C LEU A 394 0.15 16.59 18.73
N ARG A 395 -0.36 17.70 19.28
CA ARG A 395 0.35 18.60 20.22
C ARG A 395 -0.03 18.39 21.68
N ILE A 396 -0.91 17.43 21.93
CA ILE A 396 -1.37 17.05 23.25
C ILE A 396 -1.11 15.55 23.39
N GLY A 397 -0.26 15.20 24.35
CA GLY A 397 -0.04 13.82 24.75
C GLY A 397 -1.04 13.37 25.80
N SER A 398 -1.13 12.05 26.00
CA SER A 398 -1.87 11.48 27.12
C SER A 398 -1.14 11.76 28.45
N PRO A 399 -1.87 11.91 29.57
CA PRO A 399 -1.25 12.01 30.89
C PRO A 399 -0.53 10.70 31.23
N GLU A 400 0.47 10.76 32.12
CA GLU A 400 1.27 9.59 32.52
C GLU A 400 0.44 8.48 33.20
N PHE A 401 -0.65 8.87 33.86
CA PHE A 401 -1.59 7.99 34.53
C PHE A 401 -3.03 8.36 34.16
N LYS A 402 -3.96 7.42 34.37
CA LYS A 402 -5.39 7.63 34.13
C LYS A 402 -5.90 8.74 35.04
N ASN A 403 -6.21 9.89 34.46
CA ASN A 403 -6.67 11.09 35.17
C ASN A 403 -8.12 11.43 34.79
N PRO A 404 -9.10 11.21 35.70
CA PRO A 404 -10.51 11.54 35.46
C PRO A 404 -10.78 13.04 35.22
N ASP A 405 -9.90 13.91 35.72
CA ASP A 405 -10.05 15.36 35.60
C ASP A 405 -9.41 15.92 34.31
N PHE A 406 -8.79 15.07 33.49
CA PHE A 406 -8.21 15.49 32.22
C PHE A 406 -9.26 16.17 31.32
N LYS A 407 -8.86 17.30 30.70
CA LYS A 407 -9.72 18.06 29.77
C LYS A 407 -9.09 18.14 28.39
N PHE A 408 -9.78 17.60 27.39
CA PHE A 408 -9.27 17.54 26.04
C PHE A 408 -9.70 18.76 25.22
N ASN A 409 -8.73 19.59 24.85
CA ASN A 409 -8.97 20.75 23.99
C ASN A 409 -8.65 20.44 22.53
N HIS A 410 -9.67 20.06 21.76
CA HIS A 410 -9.59 19.75 20.34
C HIS A 410 -8.91 20.84 19.48
N LYS A 411 -9.09 22.13 19.84
CA LYS A 411 -8.50 23.26 19.11
C LYS A 411 -6.99 23.40 19.34
N LYS A 412 -6.49 22.94 20.49
CA LYS A 412 -5.07 22.98 20.85
C LYS A 412 -4.30 21.74 20.41
N ALA A 413 -4.99 20.68 19.99
CA ALA A 413 -4.37 19.44 19.52
C ALA A 413 -3.60 19.60 18.21
N LEU A 414 -3.95 20.60 17.39
CA LEU A 414 -3.33 20.90 16.11
C LEU A 414 -3.10 22.41 15.95
N THR A 415 -2.01 22.80 15.31
CA THR A 415 -1.89 24.17 14.78
C THR A 415 -2.48 24.27 13.37
N ILE A 416 -2.62 25.50 12.89
CA ILE A 416 -2.96 25.80 11.49
C ILE A 416 -1.89 25.23 10.54
N ILE A 417 -0.61 25.29 10.92
CA ILE A 417 0.49 24.76 10.09
C ILE A 417 0.46 23.24 10.02
N ASP A 418 0.12 22.55 11.11
CA ASP A 418 -0.02 21.08 11.08
C ASP A 418 -1.16 20.66 10.14
N GLN A 419 -2.30 21.35 10.21
CA GLN A 419 -3.42 21.12 9.30
C GLN A 419 -3.05 21.46 7.84
N THR A 420 -2.30 22.54 7.62
CA THR A 420 -1.87 22.94 6.27
C THR A 420 -0.96 21.87 5.68
N LYS A 421 0.00 21.36 6.46
CA LYS A 421 0.88 20.25 6.08
C LYS A 421 0.11 19.01 5.70
N TRP A 422 -0.90 18.67 6.48
CA TRP A 422 -1.74 17.52 6.21
C TRP A 422 -2.61 17.69 4.95
N ILE A 423 -3.26 18.84 4.76
CA ILE A 423 -4.05 19.13 3.53
C ILE A 423 -3.16 19.11 2.28
N MET A 424 -1.96 19.69 2.36
CA MET A 424 -1.00 19.67 1.26
C MET A 424 -0.50 18.25 0.97
N ALA A 425 -0.20 17.47 2.01
CA ALA A 425 0.20 16.07 1.83
C ALA A 425 -0.92 15.26 1.17
N ASN A 426 -2.18 15.46 1.59
CA ASN A 426 -3.35 14.86 0.95
C ASN A 426 -3.41 15.18 -0.54
N ARG A 427 -3.30 16.46 -0.89
CA ARG A 427 -3.35 16.90 -2.29
C ARG A 427 -2.20 16.35 -3.15
N LEU A 428 -1.00 16.31 -2.60
CA LEU A 428 0.20 15.97 -3.35
C LEU A 428 0.39 14.46 -3.47
N PHE A 429 0.14 13.69 -2.41
CA PHE A 429 0.56 12.28 -2.35
C PHE A 429 -0.59 11.29 -2.16
N TYR A 430 -1.76 11.71 -1.65
CA TYR A 430 -2.81 10.75 -1.27
C TYR A 430 -4.05 10.80 -2.15
N GLU A 431 -4.47 11.99 -2.58
CA GLU A 431 -5.55 12.15 -3.54
C GLU A 431 -5.19 11.44 -4.85
N THR A 432 -6.14 10.67 -5.38
CA THR A 432 -5.93 9.91 -6.60
C THR A 432 -5.79 10.83 -7.81
N TRP A 433 -4.81 10.55 -8.66
CA TRP A 433 -4.57 11.27 -9.91
C TRP A 433 -4.13 10.31 -11.01
N ASN A 434 -5.08 9.80 -11.77
CA ASN A 434 -4.77 8.83 -12.82
C ASN A 434 -4.15 9.50 -14.04
N VAL A 435 -2.97 9.02 -14.42
CA VAL A 435 -2.33 9.29 -15.71
C VAL A 435 -2.87 8.33 -16.78
N SER A 436 -3.19 7.09 -16.39
CA SER A 436 -3.81 6.08 -17.24
C SER A 436 -4.70 5.14 -16.43
N ASP A 437 -5.80 4.70 -17.04
CA ASP A 437 -6.81 3.87 -16.37
C ASP A 437 -6.74 2.42 -16.85
N LEU A 438 -6.89 1.47 -15.93
CA LEU A 438 -6.85 0.03 -16.19
C LEU A 438 -7.88 -0.37 -17.26
N MET A 439 -9.06 0.23 -17.23
CA MET A 439 -10.13 -0.03 -18.20
C MET A 439 -9.78 0.40 -19.62
N LYS A 440 -8.80 1.30 -19.78
CA LYS A 440 -8.33 1.82 -21.06
C LYS A 440 -6.99 1.21 -21.49
N VAL A 441 -6.43 0.29 -20.71
CA VAL A 441 -5.15 -0.35 -21.05
C VAL A 441 -5.25 -1.08 -22.40
N ASP A 442 -4.20 -0.91 -23.20
CA ASP A 442 -3.93 -1.68 -24.40
C ASP A 442 -2.57 -2.36 -24.20
N TYR A 443 -2.56 -3.70 -24.24
CA TYR A 443 -1.35 -4.51 -24.06
C TYR A 443 -0.56 -4.67 -25.37
N GLY A 444 -1.12 -4.23 -26.50
CA GLY A 444 -0.48 -4.37 -27.81
C GLY A 444 -0.36 -5.82 -28.27
N PHE A 445 -1.21 -6.73 -27.76
CA PHE A 445 -1.15 -8.14 -28.15
C PHE A 445 -1.43 -8.31 -29.63
N LYS A 446 -0.56 -9.07 -30.32
CA LYS A 446 -0.72 -9.37 -31.75
C LYS A 446 -1.83 -10.40 -31.99
N GLN A 447 -2.03 -11.33 -31.07
CA GLN A 447 -3.05 -12.38 -31.22
C GLN A 447 -4.44 -11.86 -30.80
N PRO A 448 -5.46 -11.93 -31.69
CA PRO A 448 -6.81 -11.43 -31.38
C PRO A 448 -7.46 -12.06 -30.15
N HIS A 449 -7.21 -13.34 -29.88
CA HIS A 449 -7.80 -14.03 -28.72
C HIS A 449 -7.27 -13.49 -27.38
N LEU A 450 -6.04 -12.98 -27.32
CA LEU A 450 -5.51 -12.34 -26.12
C LEU A 450 -6.22 -11.01 -25.84
N ASN A 451 -6.50 -10.22 -26.90
CA ASN A 451 -7.30 -9.00 -26.78
C ASN A 451 -8.76 -9.31 -26.36
N GLN A 452 -9.29 -10.47 -26.73
CA GLN A 452 -10.59 -10.93 -26.23
C GLN A 452 -10.54 -11.19 -24.71
N HIS A 453 -9.49 -11.85 -24.20
CA HIS A 453 -9.33 -12.06 -22.75
C HIS A 453 -9.27 -10.74 -21.96
N VAL A 454 -8.64 -9.71 -22.51
CA VAL A 454 -8.63 -8.35 -21.92
C VAL A 454 -10.03 -7.73 -21.93
N SER A 455 -10.78 -7.91 -23.01
CA SER A 455 -12.15 -7.41 -23.14
C SER A 455 -13.09 -8.10 -22.15
N ASP A 456 -12.95 -9.43 -22.00
CA ASP A 456 -13.71 -10.23 -21.04
C ASP A 456 -13.39 -9.81 -19.60
N PHE A 457 -12.11 -9.56 -19.29
CA PHE A 457 -11.69 -9.02 -18.00
C PHE A 457 -12.37 -7.68 -17.70
N LYS A 458 -12.32 -6.71 -18.64
CA LYS A 458 -12.96 -5.40 -18.47
C LYS A 458 -14.46 -5.54 -18.22
N LYS A 459 -15.15 -6.38 -18.99
CA LYS A 459 -16.57 -6.69 -18.78
C LYS A 459 -16.81 -7.28 -17.40
N ARG A 460 -15.98 -8.24 -16.97
CA ARG A 460 -16.08 -8.91 -15.68
C ARG A 460 -15.90 -7.94 -14.50
N MET A 461 -14.95 -7.01 -14.59
CA MET A 461 -14.75 -5.97 -13.57
C MET A 461 -16.03 -5.14 -13.38
N LYS A 462 -16.68 -4.73 -14.49
CA LYS A 462 -17.98 -4.02 -14.44
C LYS A 462 -19.12 -4.86 -13.89
N GLU A 463 -19.17 -6.14 -14.23
CA GLU A 463 -20.16 -7.06 -13.66
C GLU A 463 -19.99 -7.21 -12.15
N ILE A 464 -18.75 -7.32 -11.66
CA ILE A 464 -18.45 -7.40 -10.22
C ILE A 464 -18.93 -6.12 -9.53
N GLU A 465 -18.57 -4.93 -10.05
CA GLU A 465 -19.01 -3.63 -9.54
C GLU A 465 -20.53 -3.56 -9.39
N SER A 466 -21.28 -3.97 -10.43
CA SER A 466 -22.74 -3.94 -10.44
C SER A 466 -23.40 -4.88 -9.41
N LYS A 467 -22.66 -5.88 -8.92
CA LYS A 467 -23.13 -6.91 -7.98
C LYS A 467 -22.60 -6.72 -6.57
N LEU A 468 -21.77 -5.69 -6.32
CA LEU A 468 -21.27 -5.41 -4.98
C LEU A 468 -22.44 -5.12 -4.03
N THR A 469 -22.45 -5.82 -2.89
CA THR A 469 -23.42 -5.62 -1.80
C THR A 469 -22.84 -4.77 -0.66
N ILE A 470 -21.60 -4.31 -0.84
CA ILE A 470 -20.79 -3.54 0.09
C ILE A 470 -20.43 -2.19 -0.54
N LYS A 471 -19.85 -1.27 0.24
CA LYS A 471 -19.35 0.01 -0.29
C LYS A 471 -18.40 -0.25 -1.47
N ASN A 472 -18.61 0.46 -2.57
CA ASN A 472 -17.63 0.53 -3.65
C ASN A 472 -16.51 1.48 -3.21
N TYR A 473 -15.33 0.92 -2.91
CA TYR A 473 -14.18 1.70 -2.45
C TYR A 473 -13.36 2.29 -3.59
N MET A 474 -13.53 1.79 -4.82
CA MET A 474 -12.89 2.29 -6.03
C MET A 474 -13.72 1.93 -7.27
N PRO A 475 -14.50 2.89 -7.81
CA PRO A 475 -15.07 2.82 -9.13
C PRO A 475 -14.13 2.22 -10.17
N VAL A 476 -14.62 1.25 -10.94
CA VAL A 476 -13.80 0.48 -11.88
C VAL A 476 -13.14 1.36 -12.95
N ASP A 477 -13.81 2.44 -13.35
CA ASP A 477 -13.26 3.39 -14.35
C ASP A 477 -12.19 4.33 -13.79
N GLU A 478 -12.02 4.35 -12.46
CA GLU A 478 -11.02 5.15 -11.75
C GLU A 478 -9.85 4.30 -11.23
N ILE A 479 -9.80 3.00 -11.55
CA ILE A 479 -8.65 2.15 -11.23
C ILE A 479 -7.50 2.52 -12.18
N PRO A 480 -6.33 2.96 -11.70
CA PRO A 480 -5.19 3.25 -12.54
C PRO A 480 -4.57 1.96 -13.08
N THR A 481 -3.85 2.05 -14.21
CA THR A 481 -3.15 0.91 -14.79
C THR A 481 -1.89 0.51 -14.01
N SER A 482 -1.33 1.43 -13.21
CA SER A 482 -0.11 1.24 -12.42
C SER A 482 -0.12 2.13 -11.17
N ILE A 483 0.93 2.06 -10.36
CA ILE A 483 1.21 3.03 -9.28
C ILE A 483 1.59 4.38 -9.91
N GLN A 484 0.80 5.43 -9.65
CA GLN A 484 0.86 6.72 -10.36
C GLN A 484 0.83 7.98 -9.48
N TYR A 485 0.59 7.86 -8.18
CA TYR A 485 0.50 8.97 -7.24
C TYR A 485 1.09 8.59 -5.88
#